data_AF-A0A951TZ67-F1
#
_entry.id   AF-A0A951TZ67-F1
#
_cell.length_a   1.000
_cell.length_b   1.000
_cell.length_c   1.000
_cell.angle_alpha   90.00
_cell.angle_beta   90.00
_cell.angle_gamma   90.00
#
_symmetry.space_group_name_H-M   'P 1'
#
loop_
_entity.id
_entity.type
_entity.pdbx_description
1 polymer ?
#
loop_
_entity_poly.entity_id
_entity_poly.type
_entity_poly.pdbx_seq_one_letter_code
_entity_poly.pdbx_strand_id
1 'polypeptide(L)'
;MPQLTVSFSHIDVHDDADNWPNGTGEIYYDLLISNQSIVSRPSNNPQNVDSGGVILINEQRTLNRPNNDPNAFVKINGWVSEADDFLSGGDDRAGGFEHIHNAGNGWGVGTHDARLRGDGLDVTVHYNISVVQDSGL
;
A
#
# COMPACT_ATOMS: atom_id res chain seq x y z
N MET A 1 15.87 21.06 -6.63
CA MET A 1 14.39 21.11 -6.73
C MET A 1 13.85 20.34 -5.53
N PRO A 2 12.85 20.83 -4.78
CA PRO A 2 12.26 20.08 -3.69
C PRO A 2 11.78 18.73 -4.20
N GLN A 3 11.99 17.68 -3.42
CA GLN A 3 11.54 16.35 -3.78
C GLN A 3 10.54 15.85 -2.73
N LEU A 4 9.64 14.98 -3.17
CA LEU A 4 8.77 14.22 -2.29
C LEU A 4 9.31 12.80 -2.20
N THR A 5 9.50 12.30 -1.00
CA THR A 5 9.76 10.88 -0.78
C THR A 5 8.50 10.27 -0.20
N VAL A 6 7.98 9.29 -0.93
CA VAL A 6 6.85 8.47 -0.49
C VAL A 6 7.41 7.11 -0.12
N SER A 7 7.06 6.61 1.06
CA SER A 7 7.46 5.29 1.54
C SER A 7 6.25 4.47 1.94
N PHE A 8 6.27 3.18 1.59
CA PHE A 8 5.38 2.16 2.16
C PHE A 8 6.16 1.44 3.27
N SER A 9 5.63 1.41 4.48
CA SER A 9 6.33 0.80 5.62
C SER A 9 5.91 -0.66 5.80
N HIS A 10 4.62 -0.91 5.96
CA HIS A 10 4.08 -2.23 6.23
C HIS A 10 2.60 -2.34 5.85
N ILE A 11 2.11 -3.57 5.80
CA ILE A 11 0.70 -3.92 5.71
C ILE A 11 0.34 -4.67 6.98
N ASP A 12 -0.62 -4.17 7.75
CA ASP A 12 -1.25 -4.91 8.82
C ASP A 12 -2.35 -5.79 8.23
N VAL A 13 -2.33 -7.07 8.55
CA VAL A 13 -3.37 -8.02 8.13
C VAL A 13 -4.33 -8.21 9.29
N HIS A 14 -5.60 -7.90 9.04
CA HIS A 14 -6.69 -8.05 9.99
C HIS A 14 -7.60 -9.18 9.48
N ASP A 15 -7.57 -10.29 10.19
CA ASP A 15 -8.35 -11.49 9.91
C ASP A 15 -9.86 -11.19 9.81
N ASP A 16 -10.52 -11.68 8.76
CA ASP A 16 -11.96 -11.60 8.58
C ASP A 16 -12.58 -13.01 8.45
N ALA A 17 -13.52 -13.26 9.36
CA ALA A 17 -14.55 -14.29 9.37
C ALA A 17 -14.15 -15.78 9.51
N ASP A 18 -13.10 -16.29 8.87
CA ASP A 18 -12.80 -17.73 8.86
C ASP A 18 -11.49 -18.02 9.56
N ASN A 19 -11.57 -18.36 10.86
CA ASN A 19 -10.46 -18.93 11.67
C ASN A 19 -9.53 -19.76 10.77
N TRP A 20 -8.41 -19.16 10.32
CA TRP A 20 -7.47 -19.84 9.42
C TRP A 20 -7.15 -21.20 10.05
N PRO A 21 -7.60 -22.34 9.46
CA PRO A 21 -7.60 -23.62 10.18
C PRO A 21 -6.18 -24.07 10.57
N ASN A 22 -5.18 -23.50 9.91
CA ASN A 22 -3.75 -23.75 10.10
C ASN A 22 -2.97 -22.50 10.56
N GLY A 23 -3.64 -21.38 10.83
CA GLY A 23 -3.05 -20.16 11.41
C GLY A 23 -2.31 -19.23 10.44
N THR A 24 -2.24 -19.54 9.15
CA THR A 24 -1.53 -18.75 8.13
C THR A 24 -2.33 -18.58 6.85
N GLY A 25 -2.33 -17.38 6.26
CA GLY A 25 -2.92 -17.04 4.97
C GLY A 25 -1.85 -16.60 3.95
N GLU A 26 -2.20 -16.61 2.67
CA GLU A 26 -1.27 -16.36 1.57
C GLU A 26 -1.58 -15.03 0.86
N ILE A 27 -0.85 -13.96 1.17
CA ILE A 27 -1.16 -12.61 0.68
C ILE A 27 -0.31 -12.23 -0.55
N TYR A 28 -0.95 -11.61 -1.53
CA TYR A 28 -0.29 -11.02 -2.69
C TYR A 28 -0.82 -9.60 -2.95
N TYR A 29 -0.01 -8.74 -3.55
CA TYR A 29 -0.28 -7.29 -3.59
C TYR A 29 0.54 -6.57 -4.68
N ASP A 30 0.09 -5.36 -5.02
CA ASP A 30 0.88 -4.38 -5.78
C ASP A 30 0.62 -2.98 -5.22
N LEU A 31 1.70 -2.28 -4.85
CA LEU A 31 1.65 -0.93 -4.33
C LEU A 31 2.34 0.03 -5.29
N LEU A 32 1.62 1.07 -5.66
CA LEU A 32 1.96 1.97 -6.73
C LEU A 32 2.06 3.41 -6.23
N ILE A 33 2.99 4.13 -6.86
CA ILE A 33 3.10 5.59 -6.75
C ILE A 33 2.99 6.15 -8.16
N SER A 34 2.00 7.02 -8.36
CA SER A 34 1.65 7.62 -9.65
C SER A 34 1.47 6.57 -10.75
N ASN A 35 0.70 5.50 -10.46
CA ASN A 35 0.44 4.34 -11.34
C ASN A 35 1.68 3.52 -11.72
N GLN A 36 2.79 3.67 -11.01
CA GLN A 36 3.97 2.86 -11.24
C GLN A 36 4.21 1.99 -10.02
N SER A 37 4.23 0.68 -10.24
CA SER A 37 4.53 -0.31 -9.21
C SER A 37 5.91 -0.02 -8.59
N ILE A 38 5.93 -0.02 -7.27
CA ILE A 38 7.12 0.19 -6.44
C ILE A 38 7.52 -1.12 -5.80
N VAL A 39 6.52 -1.88 -5.37
CA VAL A 39 6.69 -3.16 -4.72
C VAL A 39 5.47 -4.01 -5.06
N SER A 40 5.73 -5.26 -5.39
CA SER A 40 4.69 -6.24 -5.66
C SER A 40 5.08 -7.60 -5.14
N ARG A 41 4.07 -8.37 -4.77
CA ARG A 41 4.11 -9.80 -4.49
C ARG A 41 3.10 -10.44 -5.43
N PRO A 42 3.53 -11.25 -6.42
CA PRO A 42 2.62 -11.81 -7.41
C PRO A 42 1.84 -13.01 -6.84
N SER A 43 0.66 -13.29 -7.40
CA SER A 43 -0.22 -14.38 -6.93
C SER A 43 0.37 -15.79 -7.09
N ASN A 44 1.33 -15.99 -7.99
CA ASN A 44 2.02 -17.28 -8.15
C ASN A 44 3.20 -17.48 -7.18
N ASN A 45 3.46 -16.49 -6.33
CA ASN A 45 4.45 -16.55 -5.26
C ASN A 45 3.95 -15.64 -4.13
N PRO A 46 2.83 -16.00 -3.47
CA PRO A 46 2.26 -15.20 -2.40
C PRO A 46 3.15 -15.23 -1.15
N GLN A 47 2.86 -14.35 -0.21
CA GLN A 47 3.53 -14.30 1.08
C GLN A 47 2.66 -14.93 2.16
N ASN A 48 3.17 -15.99 2.78
CA ASN A 48 2.59 -16.53 4.00
C ASN A 48 2.66 -15.48 5.13
N VAL A 49 1.52 -15.26 5.79
CA VAL A 49 1.38 -14.37 6.94
C VAL A 49 0.52 -15.06 7.99
N ASP A 50 0.84 -14.88 9.26
CA ASP A 50 0.02 -15.40 10.37
C ASP A 50 -1.19 -14.49 10.61
N SER A 51 -2.24 -15.01 11.25
CA SER A 51 -3.41 -14.19 11.62
C SER A 51 -2.99 -13.01 12.51
N GLY A 52 -3.41 -11.80 12.16
CA GLY A 52 -2.95 -10.57 12.81
C GLY A 52 -1.51 -10.16 12.45
N GLY A 53 -0.91 -10.79 11.45
CA GLY A 53 0.48 -10.59 11.06
C GLY A 53 0.74 -9.29 10.33
N VAL A 54 2.03 -9.01 10.14
CA VAL A 54 2.53 -7.79 9.50
C VAL A 54 3.45 -8.14 8.34
N ILE A 55 3.18 -7.58 7.17
CA ILE A 55 4.04 -7.67 5.99
C ILE A 55 4.91 -6.41 5.92
N LEU A 56 6.22 -6.56 6.11
CA LEU A 56 7.16 -5.45 5.96
C LEU A 56 7.39 -5.15 4.48
N ILE A 57 7.24 -3.89 4.10
CA ILE A 57 7.47 -3.39 2.76
C ILE A 57 8.81 -2.65 2.69
N ASN A 58 9.02 -1.65 3.55
CA ASN A 58 10.25 -0.83 3.62
C ASN A 58 10.74 -0.30 2.25
N GLU A 59 9.82 -0.02 1.34
CA GLU A 59 10.13 0.48 0.00
C GLU A 59 9.73 1.95 -0.13
N GLN A 60 10.51 2.70 -0.92
CA GLN A 60 10.27 4.13 -1.10
C GLN A 60 10.60 4.61 -2.50
N ARG A 61 9.99 5.73 -2.88
CA ARG A 61 10.29 6.43 -4.10
C ARG A 61 10.38 7.93 -3.90
N THR A 62 11.40 8.51 -4.50
CA THR A 62 11.55 9.95 -4.60
C THR A 62 10.98 10.45 -5.92
N LEU A 63 10.15 11.48 -5.84
CA LEU A 63 9.52 12.17 -6.96
C LEU A 63 10.00 13.62 -6.97
N ASN A 64 10.21 14.17 -8.18
CA ASN A 64 10.43 15.60 -8.32
C ASN A 64 9.12 16.33 -8.04
N ARG A 65 9.13 17.31 -7.14
CA ARG A 65 7.97 18.15 -6.87
C ARG A 65 7.85 19.19 -7.99
N PRO A 66 6.73 19.24 -8.73
CA PRO A 66 6.48 20.34 -9.65
C PRO A 66 6.26 21.61 -8.83
N ASN A 67 7.21 22.53 -8.85
CA ASN A 67 7.20 23.68 -7.94
C ASN A 67 6.13 24.73 -8.25
N ASN A 68 5.50 24.68 -9.43
CA ASN A 68 4.64 25.77 -9.92
C ASN A 68 3.37 25.27 -10.64
N ASP A 69 3.02 24.00 -10.48
CA ASP A 69 1.78 23.46 -11.07
C ASP A 69 0.74 23.24 -9.96
N PRO A 70 -0.30 24.09 -9.88
CA PRO A 70 -1.37 23.94 -8.89
C PRO A 70 -2.23 22.69 -9.13
N ASN A 71 -2.19 22.10 -10.33
CA ASN A 71 -2.90 20.87 -10.67
C ASN A 71 -2.02 19.63 -10.48
N ALA A 72 -0.76 19.79 -10.09
CA ALA A 72 0.09 18.65 -9.88
C ALA A 72 -0.34 17.88 -8.62
N PHE A 73 -0.33 16.56 -8.77
CA PHE A 73 -0.71 15.61 -7.74
C PHE A 73 0.23 14.42 -7.74
N VAL A 74 0.30 13.77 -6.59
CA VAL A 74 0.86 12.43 -6.42
C VAL A 74 -0.30 11.50 -6.10
N LYS A 75 -0.36 10.38 -6.81
CA LYS A 75 -1.37 9.35 -6.58
C LYS A 75 -0.73 8.17 -5.87
N ILE A 76 -1.26 7.79 -4.72
CA ILE A 76 -0.84 6.58 -4.00
C ILE A 76 -1.96 5.59 -4.15
N ASN A 77 -1.69 4.45 -4.78
CA ASN A 77 -2.72 3.47 -5.08
C ASN A 77 -2.15 2.06 -4.98
N GLY A 78 -3.02 1.07 -4.88
CA GLY A 78 -2.59 -0.31 -4.79
C GLY A 78 -3.74 -1.23 -4.46
N TRP A 79 -3.43 -2.51 -4.35
CA TRP A 79 -4.38 -3.54 -3.98
C TRP A 79 -3.69 -4.65 -3.19
N VAL A 80 -4.49 -5.34 -2.39
CA VAL A 80 -4.08 -6.49 -1.58
C VAL A 80 -5.16 -7.56 -1.68
N SER A 81 -4.76 -8.81 -1.78
CA SER A 81 -5.66 -9.96 -1.88
C SER A 81 -5.05 -11.19 -1.22
N GLU A 82 -5.89 -12.13 -0.83
CA GLU A 82 -5.49 -13.47 -0.43
C GLU A 82 -5.52 -14.41 -1.63
N ALA A 83 -4.55 -15.33 -1.68
CA ALA A 83 -4.52 -16.46 -2.59
C ALA A 83 -5.26 -17.61 -1.89
N ASP A 84 -6.44 -17.95 -2.40
CA ASP A 84 -7.17 -19.10 -1.89
C ASP A 84 -6.58 -20.41 -2.41
N ASP A 85 -6.65 -21.44 -1.57
CA ASP A 85 -6.53 -22.82 -2.04
C ASP A 85 -7.73 -23.11 -2.96
N PHE A 86 -7.45 -23.43 -4.21
CA PHE A 86 -8.31 -23.57 -5.40
C PHE A 86 -9.61 -24.42 -5.24
N LEU A 87 -9.87 -25.01 -4.08
CA LEU A 87 -10.95 -25.96 -3.82
C LEU A 87 -12.16 -25.38 -3.06
N SER A 88 -12.05 -24.21 -2.44
CA SER A 88 -13.14 -23.60 -1.68
C SER A 88 -13.25 -22.09 -1.90
N GLY A 89 -13.98 -21.68 -2.93
CA GLY A 89 -14.74 -20.43 -2.80
C GLY A 89 -14.25 -19.20 -3.57
N GLY A 90 -13.00 -19.07 -3.97
CA GLY A 90 -12.56 -18.03 -4.90
C GLY A 90 -12.11 -16.75 -4.19
N ASP A 91 -10.92 -16.29 -4.59
CA ASP A 91 -10.07 -15.32 -3.88
C ASP A 91 -10.82 -14.30 -3.01
N ASP A 92 -10.60 -14.37 -1.70
CA ASP A 92 -10.97 -13.31 -0.77
C ASP A 92 -10.14 -12.04 -1.08
N ARG A 93 -10.86 -10.95 -1.35
CA ARG A 93 -10.28 -9.70 -1.89
C ARG A 93 -10.50 -8.56 -0.91
N ALA A 94 -9.43 -8.09 -0.26
CA ALA A 94 -9.46 -6.81 0.44
C ALA A 94 -9.74 -5.63 -0.51
N GLY A 95 -9.40 -5.80 -1.80
CA GLY A 95 -9.68 -4.84 -2.86
C GLY A 95 -8.53 -3.86 -3.09
N GLY A 96 -8.85 -2.66 -3.57
CA GLY A 96 -7.86 -1.64 -3.93
C GLY A 96 -8.17 -0.28 -3.32
N PHE A 97 -7.14 0.54 -3.17
CA PHE A 97 -7.23 1.91 -2.66
C PHE A 97 -6.62 2.90 -3.65
N GLU A 98 -7.08 4.14 -3.56
CA GLU A 98 -6.51 5.27 -4.27
C GLU A 98 -6.62 6.54 -3.42
N HIS A 99 -5.48 7.19 -3.16
CA HIS A 99 -5.38 8.47 -2.49
C HIS A 99 -4.65 9.48 -3.39
N ILE A 100 -5.26 10.65 -3.59
CA ILE A 100 -4.70 11.73 -4.41
C ILE A 100 -4.27 12.87 -3.50
N HIS A 101 -2.99 13.21 -3.56
CA HIS A 101 -2.37 14.28 -2.77
C HIS A 101 -1.88 15.39 -3.70
N ASN A 102 -2.40 16.60 -3.54
CA ASN A 102 -2.13 17.72 -4.45
C ASN A 102 -1.35 18.85 -3.78
N ALA A 103 -0.86 19.78 -4.59
CA ALA A 103 -0.11 20.95 -4.10
C ALA A 103 -0.93 21.85 -3.17
N GLY A 104 -2.23 21.99 -3.41
CA GLY A 104 -3.13 22.84 -2.62
C GLY A 104 -3.28 22.40 -1.16
N ASN A 105 -3.14 21.09 -0.91
CA ASN A 105 -3.22 20.48 0.41
C ASN A 105 -1.83 20.13 0.97
N GLY A 106 -0.78 20.83 0.52
CA GLY A 106 0.58 20.62 1.01
C GLY A 106 1.15 19.24 0.68
N TRP A 107 0.69 18.61 -0.42
CA TRP A 107 1.13 17.29 -0.88
C TRP A 107 0.83 16.13 0.06
N GLY A 108 -0.04 16.33 1.06
CA GLY A 108 -0.35 15.29 2.03
C GLY A 108 0.87 14.85 2.84
N VAL A 109 1.80 15.75 3.15
CA VAL A 109 2.97 15.42 3.97
C VAL A 109 2.52 14.87 5.32
N GLY A 110 3.03 13.69 5.70
CA GLY A 110 2.67 12.97 6.91
C GLY A 110 2.46 11.47 6.67
N THR A 111 2.05 10.79 7.73
CA THR A 111 1.72 9.36 7.74
C THR A 111 0.24 9.15 7.42
N HIS A 112 -0.06 8.06 6.71
CA HIS A 112 -1.39 7.73 6.22
C HIS A 112 -1.63 6.23 6.27
N ASP A 113 -2.91 5.90 6.46
CA ASP A 113 -3.41 4.53 6.48
C ASP A 113 -4.42 4.36 5.35
N ALA A 114 -4.22 3.34 4.50
CA ALA A 114 -5.23 2.90 3.55
C ALA A 114 -5.86 1.61 4.05
N ARG A 115 -7.10 1.71 4.55
CA ARG A 115 -7.87 0.57 5.04
C ARG A 115 -8.65 -0.04 3.89
N LEU A 116 -8.41 -1.31 3.64
CA LEU A 116 -9.07 -2.13 2.64
C LEU A 116 -9.95 -3.14 3.40
N ARG A 117 -11.23 -3.20 3.03
CA ARG A 117 -12.18 -4.12 3.65
C ARG A 117 -12.83 -4.97 2.58
N GLY A 118 -12.54 -6.26 2.62
CA GLY A 118 -13.04 -7.26 1.70
C GLY A 118 -14.16 -8.09 2.29
N ASP A 119 -14.61 -9.06 1.50
CA ASP A 119 -15.26 -10.25 2.01
C ASP A 119 -14.12 -11.22 2.33
N GLY A 120 -13.84 -11.52 3.59
CA GLY A 120 -12.83 -12.48 4.05
C GLY A 120 -11.42 -11.93 4.34
N LEU A 121 -11.13 -10.67 3.96
CA LEU A 121 -9.82 -10.05 4.24
C LEU A 121 -9.93 -8.54 4.53
N ASP A 122 -9.54 -8.13 5.74
CA ASP A 122 -9.31 -6.74 6.09
C ASP A 122 -7.81 -6.46 6.15
N VAL A 123 -7.33 -5.36 5.55
CA VAL A 123 -5.92 -4.95 5.71
C VAL A 123 -5.77 -3.44 5.86
N THR A 124 -4.69 -3.02 6.50
CA THR A 124 -4.26 -1.62 6.54
C THR A 124 -2.89 -1.46 5.91
N VAL A 125 -2.80 -0.71 4.82
CA VAL A 125 -1.52 -0.35 4.18
C VAL A 125 -1.03 0.97 4.75
N HIS A 126 0.18 0.97 5.31
CA HIS A 126 0.80 2.15 5.92
C HIS A 126 1.79 2.80 4.97
N TYR A 127 1.63 4.10 4.77
CA TYR A 127 2.56 4.88 3.94
C TYR A 127 2.80 6.28 4.51
N ASN A 128 3.93 6.88 4.12
CA ASN A 128 4.31 8.21 4.55
C ASN A 128 4.75 9.05 3.36
N ILE A 129 4.38 10.32 3.35
CA ILE A 129 4.84 11.31 2.39
C ILE A 129 5.70 12.33 3.14
N SER A 130 6.93 12.54 2.67
CA SER A 130 7.88 13.47 3.26
C SER A 130 8.50 14.37 2.21
N VAL A 131 8.99 15.54 2.64
CA VAL A 131 9.72 16.46 1.76
C VAL A 131 11.21 16.26 2.00
N VAL A 132 11.96 15.99 0.92
CA VAL A 132 13.40 16.15 0.94
C VAL A 132 13.66 17.64 0.80
N GLN A 133 14.04 18.28 1.90
CA GLN A 133 14.57 19.64 1.82
C GLN A 133 15.87 19.57 1.03
N ASP A 134 15.97 20.34 -0.07
CA ASP A 134 17.27 20.72 -0.61
C ASP A 134 18.01 21.39 0.55
N SER A 135 19.01 20.71 1.10
CA SER A 135 20.00 21.34 1.97
C SER A 135 20.86 22.25 1.09
N GLY A 136 20.27 23.36 0.65
CA GLY A 136 20.94 24.41 -0.09
C GLY A 136 21.90 25.15 0.84
N LEU A 137 23.20 24.95 0.60
CA LEU A 137 24.22 25.98 0.81
C LEU A 137 24.38 26.77 -0.49
#